data_AF-A0A2G6NEU5-F1
#
_entry.id   AF-A0A2G6NEU5-F1
#
_cell.length_a   1.000
_cell.length_b   1.000
_cell.length_c   1.000
_cell.angle_alpha   90.00
_cell.angle_beta   90.00
_cell.angle_gamma   90.00
#
_symmetry.space_group_name_H-M   'P 1'
#
loop_
_entity.id
_entity.type
_entity.pdbx_description
1 polymer ?
#
loop_
_entity_poly.entity_id
_entity_poly.type
_entity_poly.pdbx_seq_one_letter_code
_entity_poly.pdbx_strand_id
1 'polypeptide(L)'
;MRKKASIPFSEIISESFFPVSAWRVTSVSMNPIPRRLASRMPTVLFPAAGIPIRMILDRGVCMGVAFSFWVRVSGRSSRVLWRCDTATAEVCQFRGGRVWRQQSTGVMTFFGRQWRIFRQVLCTLVLVAGHCGIGAGASAPEGFDRANGYLRDGAYAAAIHEYDRLYVNHPDPMVKAKSLFFSATTYAGYLKRYPEALRLLDRLIEWYSDSPYAEDALFAGGTILFRKGDFQRADRIFSYYLKRYPQGHHADGAVEWLESIRKKRSLPVEDRRPLARLPSDIRVQLFDGVARARVRAPGGLQVRRPGAAWQAVKKRRVTLRAAASRVVSNIPDMQGQRIELKGTDGRIEISGRMYRGVLQCIGTGGRLQVVNRLSLESYLYGVISSEMPRTWPVHALKAQAVAARTYAVYMSLKNANLPADVTNCSGSQMYGGIASETAAARMAVNATRGQVMTYDGYPVIAYFHADSGGHTEDGVNVWGPPALPYLKGKADPAGRIAGIGPWTVHIPLKQMETDLRQAGVHIRGLREVSVVRRSPSGRMTELELTGSRSRVRVNGNRFRLAVGGKTLKSLKCNVTIDGHTACFRGTGFGHGVGMSQWGAKHLAENGHTYTDILHAYYPGVRIRTY
;
A
#
# COMPACT_ATOMS: atom_id res chain seq x y z
N MET A 1 -1.17 39.65 -24.19
CA MET A 1 -0.71 38.35 -24.71
C MET A 1 -1.63 37.27 -24.16
N ARG A 2 -2.26 36.46 -25.02
CA ARG A 2 -3.24 35.43 -24.61
C ARG A 2 -2.53 34.35 -23.76
N LYS A 3 -3.00 34.10 -22.54
CA LYS A 3 -2.56 32.97 -21.70
C LYS A 3 -2.77 31.68 -22.49
N LYS A 4 -1.72 30.87 -22.71
CA LYS A 4 -1.87 29.49 -23.18
C LYS A 4 -2.55 28.72 -22.04
N ALA A 5 -3.85 28.45 -22.16
CA ALA A 5 -4.60 27.67 -21.18
C ALA A 5 -3.92 26.30 -20.96
N SER A 6 -3.47 26.03 -19.74
CA SER A 6 -3.17 24.67 -19.28
C SER A 6 -4.49 23.98 -18.93
N ILE A 7 -4.69 22.76 -19.43
CA ILE A 7 -5.90 21.99 -19.13
C ILE A 7 -5.66 21.26 -17.79
N PRO A 8 -6.43 21.52 -16.71
CA PRO A 8 -6.30 20.80 -15.44
C PRO A 8 -6.64 19.31 -15.59
N PHE A 9 -6.18 18.43 -14.68
CA PHE A 9 -6.49 17.00 -14.79
C PHE A 9 -8.00 16.78 -14.79
N SER A 10 -8.80 17.64 -14.13
CA SER A 10 -10.28 17.62 -14.12
C SER A 10 -10.94 17.88 -15.48
N GLU A 11 -10.31 18.60 -16.41
CA GLU A 11 -10.89 18.95 -17.73
C GLU A 11 -10.44 18.00 -18.85
N ILE A 12 -9.33 17.27 -18.69
CA ILE A 12 -8.90 16.18 -19.60
C ILE A 12 -9.83 14.93 -19.45
N ILE A 13 -11.05 15.10 -18.91
CA ILE A 13 -11.90 14.03 -18.34
C ILE A 13 -13.35 14.01 -18.84
N SER A 14 -13.90 15.04 -19.50
CA SER A 14 -15.29 15.02 -19.95
C SER A 14 -15.42 14.99 -21.48
N GLU A 15 -16.10 13.97 -22.01
CA GLU A 15 -16.72 14.05 -23.33
C GLU A 15 -17.90 15.05 -23.29
N SER A 16 -18.17 15.69 -24.42
CA SER A 16 -19.27 16.65 -24.72
C SER A 16 -18.89 18.15 -24.65
N PHE A 17 -18.62 18.73 -25.81
CA PHE A 17 -18.56 20.17 -26.07
C PHE A 17 -19.96 20.71 -26.40
N PHE A 18 -20.40 21.79 -25.76
CA PHE A 18 -21.15 22.95 -26.30
C PHE A 18 -21.27 24.05 -25.21
N PRO A 19 -21.48 25.34 -25.56
CA PRO A 19 -20.59 26.42 -25.15
C PRO A 19 -21.06 27.22 -23.93
N VAL A 20 -20.07 27.83 -23.28
CA VAL A 20 -20.17 28.70 -22.11
C VAL A 20 -20.91 30.00 -22.45
N SER A 21 -22.08 30.24 -21.85
CA SER A 21 -22.66 31.57 -21.72
C SER A 21 -22.47 32.10 -20.30
N ALA A 22 -21.82 33.26 -20.21
CA ALA A 22 -21.43 33.97 -19.01
C ALA A 22 -22.59 34.30 -18.06
N TRP A 23 -22.39 34.11 -16.75
CA TRP A 23 -23.17 34.76 -15.70
C TRP A 23 -22.23 35.38 -14.66
N ARG A 24 -22.36 36.71 -14.49
CA ARG A 24 -21.73 37.50 -13.43
C ARG A 24 -22.45 37.25 -12.10
N VAL A 25 -21.70 36.96 -11.04
CA VAL A 25 -22.22 36.95 -9.66
C VAL A 25 -22.12 38.38 -9.10
N THR A 26 -23.26 39.04 -8.96
CA THR A 26 -23.40 40.33 -8.28
C THR A 26 -23.96 40.11 -6.86
N SER A 27 -23.06 40.07 -5.88
CA SER A 27 -23.27 40.17 -4.41
C SER A 27 -23.94 38.99 -3.67
N VAL A 28 -23.41 38.70 -2.46
CA VAL A 28 -24.11 37.98 -1.37
C VAL A 28 -23.75 38.66 -0.05
N SER A 29 -24.77 39.06 0.72
CA SER A 29 -24.66 39.67 2.05
C SER A 29 -24.62 38.60 3.15
N MET A 30 -24.02 38.91 4.31
CA MET A 30 -24.06 38.07 5.51
C MET A 30 -24.53 38.90 6.71
N ASN A 31 -25.50 38.35 7.46
CA ASN A 31 -25.89 38.80 8.81
C ASN A 31 -25.54 37.71 9.85
N PRO A 32 -25.34 38.06 11.13
CA PRO A 32 -24.53 37.29 12.09
C PRO A 32 -25.30 36.34 13.04
N ILE A 33 -24.59 35.39 13.66
CA ILE A 33 -25.09 34.45 14.69
C ILE A 33 -24.40 34.73 16.07
N PRO A 34 -25.06 34.51 17.24
CA PRO A 34 -24.72 35.10 18.54
C PRO A 34 -23.79 34.29 19.47
N ARG A 35 -23.29 34.98 20.50
CA ARG A 35 -22.40 34.55 21.61
C ARG A 35 -23.08 33.70 22.70
N ARG A 36 -22.30 32.78 23.30
CA ARG A 36 -22.26 32.30 24.72
C ARG A 36 -21.19 31.18 24.73
N LEU A 37 -20.34 30.88 25.71
CA LEU A 37 -20.11 31.26 27.11
C LEU A 37 -18.78 30.54 27.48
N ALA A 38 -17.80 31.19 28.12
CA ALA A 38 -16.56 30.55 28.56
C ALA A 38 -16.40 30.71 30.07
N SER A 39 -15.97 29.66 30.78
CA SER A 39 -15.54 29.79 32.17
C SER A 39 -14.49 28.73 32.58
N ARG A 40 -13.38 29.28 33.10
CA ARG A 40 -12.44 28.78 34.13
C ARG A 40 -11.34 27.79 33.73
N MET A 41 -10.09 28.18 34.04
CA MET A 41 -9.07 27.47 34.90
C MET A 41 -7.71 28.23 34.87
N PRO A 42 -6.75 27.97 35.80
CA PRO A 42 -6.07 29.03 36.57
C PRO A 42 -4.56 29.23 36.30
N THR A 43 -4.04 30.27 36.98
CA THR A 43 -2.71 30.88 36.99
C THR A 43 -1.58 30.01 37.55
N VAL A 44 -0.36 30.08 36.98
CA VAL A 44 0.91 29.62 37.59
C VAL A 44 1.99 30.71 37.40
N LEU A 45 2.80 30.93 38.45
CA LEU A 45 3.85 31.94 38.64
C LEU A 45 5.25 31.33 38.51
N PHE A 46 6.22 31.99 37.84
CA PHE A 46 7.69 31.81 38.04
C PHE A 46 8.48 33.06 37.54
N PRO A 47 9.76 33.27 37.96
CA PRO A 47 10.36 34.58 38.22
C PRO A 47 11.32 35.07 37.13
N ALA A 48 11.78 36.31 37.31
CA ALA A 48 12.46 37.15 36.34
C ALA A 48 13.99 36.98 36.31
N ALA A 49 14.58 37.02 35.11
CA ALA A 49 15.92 37.54 34.83
C ALA A 49 15.97 38.00 33.36
N GLY A 50 16.47 39.21 33.10
CA GLY A 50 16.45 39.85 31.80
C GLY A 50 17.82 39.90 31.12
N ILE A 51 17.82 39.86 29.78
CA ILE A 51 18.93 40.24 28.90
C ILE A 51 18.31 40.97 27.68
N PRO A 52 18.83 42.13 27.23
CA PRO A 52 18.26 42.89 26.10
C PRO A 52 18.83 42.44 24.74
N ILE A 53 17.99 42.41 23.70
CA ILE A 53 18.40 42.22 22.30
C ILE A 53 17.92 43.41 21.45
N ARG A 54 18.83 43.94 20.62
CA ARG A 54 18.65 45.07 19.70
C ARG A 54 18.23 44.50 18.32
N MET A 55 17.18 45.01 17.69
CA MET A 55 16.82 44.68 16.29
C MET A 55 16.65 45.94 15.44
N ILE A 56 17.25 45.91 14.25
CA ILE A 56 17.07 46.87 13.15
C ILE A 56 16.00 46.27 12.21
N LEU A 57 15.03 47.07 11.75
CA LEU A 57 13.95 46.64 10.84
C LEU A 57 14.02 47.43 9.52
N ASP A 58 13.94 46.70 8.40
CA ASP A 58 13.83 47.25 7.04
C ASP A 58 12.40 47.02 6.47
N ARG A 59 11.99 47.90 5.55
CA ARG A 59 10.57 48.19 5.20
C ARG A 59 9.92 47.20 4.22
N GLY A 60 8.66 46.81 4.49
CA GLY A 60 7.79 46.09 3.53
C GLY A 60 6.29 46.02 3.91
N VAL A 61 5.47 46.76 3.15
CA VAL A 61 4.00 46.76 2.82
C VAL A 61 2.92 46.24 3.81
N CYS A 62 1.89 47.10 3.97
CA CYS A 62 0.87 47.18 5.04
C CYS A 62 -0.44 46.37 4.85
N MET A 63 -1.04 45.91 5.97
CA MET A 63 -2.49 45.82 6.18
C MET A 63 -2.82 46.51 7.52
N GLY A 64 -3.55 47.63 7.49
CA GLY A 64 -3.90 48.38 8.70
C GLY A 64 -5.00 47.69 9.50
N VAL A 65 -4.78 47.44 10.79
CA VAL A 65 -5.78 46.86 11.71
C VAL A 65 -6.30 47.96 12.64
N ALA A 66 -7.62 48.14 12.69
CA ALA A 66 -8.28 49.04 13.63
C ALA A 66 -8.90 48.24 14.77
N PHE A 67 -8.64 48.63 16.02
CA PHE A 67 -9.26 48.04 17.19
C PHE A 67 -10.09 49.09 17.93
N SER A 68 -11.28 48.71 18.39
CA SER A 68 -12.11 49.56 19.26
C SER A 68 -12.35 48.87 20.59
N PHE A 69 -12.06 49.58 21.68
CA PHE A 69 -12.34 49.10 23.04
C PHE A 69 -13.18 50.13 23.79
N TRP A 70 -13.99 49.63 24.73
CA TRP A 70 -14.71 50.44 25.69
C TRP A 70 -13.90 50.48 26.98
N VAL A 71 -13.52 51.67 27.43
CA VAL A 71 -12.85 51.86 28.72
C VAL A 71 -13.81 52.60 29.63
N ARG A 72 -14.00 52.06 30.84
CA ARG A 72 -14.84 52.65 31.89
C ARG A 72 -13.93 53.01 33.05
N VAL A 73 -13.78 54.30 33.33
CA VAL A 73 -13.08 54.81 34.51
C VAL A 73 -14.03 55.75 35.22
N SER A 74 -14.21 55.55 36.53
CA SER A 74 -15.03 56.38 37.43
C SER A 74 -16.41 56.77 36.87
N GLY A 75 -17.20 55.78 36.46
CA GLY A 75 -18.66 55.94 36.26
C GLY A 75 -19.13 56.49 34.91
N ARG A 76 -18.26 56.89 33.97
CA ARG A 76 -18.66 57.21 32.58
C ARG A 76 -17.91 56.34 31.57
N SER A 77 -18.64 55.82 30.58
CA SER A 77 -18.10 54.99 29.50
C SER A 77 -17.70 55.87 28.31
N SER A 78 -16.49 55.75 27.79
CA SER A 78 -16.08 56.41 26.55
C SER A 78 -15.38 55.44 25.61
N ARG A 79 -15.72 55.53 24.32
CA ARG A 79 -15.16 54.69 23.26
C ARG A 79 -13.92 55.39 22.69
N VAL A 80 -12.78 54.71 22.74
CA VAL A 80 -11.53 55.22 22.14
C VAL A 80 -11.16 54.31 20.98
N LEU A 81 -10.95 54.91 19.81
CA LEU A 81 -10.55 54.23 18.59
C LEU A 81 -9.06 54.47 18.37
N TRP A 82 -8.32 53.39 18.09
CA TRP A 82 -6.92 53.46 17.71
C TRP A 82 -6.75 52.92 16.30
N ARG A 83 -6.03 53.66 15.48
CA ARG A 83 -5.66 53.27 14.12
C ARG A 83 -4.14 53.44 14.00
N CYS A 84 -3.45 52.38 13.60
CA CYS A 84 -2.02 52.42 13.31
C CYS A 84 -1.87 52.42 11.79
N ASP A 85 -1.22 53.44 11.26
CA ASP A 85 -0.86 53.52 9.84
C ASP A 85 0.65 53.36 9.70
N THR A 86 1.08 52.25 9.10
CA THR A 86 2.50 51.88 9.03
C THR A 86 3.26 52.60 7.92
N ALA A 87 2.63 53.53 7.20
CA ALA A 87 3.32 54.38 6.23
C ALA A 87 4.10 55.55 6.89
N THR A 88 3.71 56.01 8.09
CA THR A 88 4.36 57.16 8.76
C THR A 88 4.79 56.93 10.20
N ALA A 89 4.50 55.77 10.80
CA ALA A 89 4.81 55.46 12.21
C ALA A 89 4.31 56.54 13.18
N GLU A 90 3.07 57.02 12.98
CA GLU A 90 2.41 57.97 13.85
C GLU A 90 1.30 57.32 14.68
N VAL A 91 1.18 57.77 15.93
CA VAL A 91 0.11 57.37 16.84
C VAL A 91 -0.84 58.55 17.06
N CYS A 92 -2.09 58.40 16.64
CA CYS A 92 -3.13 59.41 16.81
C CYS A 92 -4.22 58.94 17.78
N GLN A 93 -4.56 59.77 18.77
CA GLN A 93 -5.63 59.50 19.72
C GLN A 93 -6.87 60.35 19.38
N PHE A 94 -8.04 59.73 19.27
CA PHE A 94 -9.28 60.41 18.87
C PHE A 94 -10.29 60.49 20.02
N ARG A 95 -10.95 61.65 20.14
CA ARG A 95 -12.08 61.85 21.06
C ARG A 95 -13.20 62.58 20.34
N GLY A 96 -14.38 61.97 20.23
CA GLY A 96 -15.53 62.58 19.54
C GLY A 96 -15.34 62.85 18.04
N GLY A 97 -14.50 62.08 17.35
CA GLY A 97 -14.30 62.21 15.90
C GLY A 97 -13.25 63.24 15.45
N ARG A 98 -12.51 63.89 16.37
CA ARG A 98 -11.36 64.75 16.04
C ARG A 98 -10.07 64.26 16.71
N VAL A 99 -8.92 64.51 16.06
CA VAL A 99 -7.57 64.16 16.55
C VAL A 99 -7.26 65.01 17.79
N TRP A 100 -6.89 64.37 18.89
CA TRP A 100 -6.64 65.03 20.18
C TRP A 100 -5.14 65.09 20.55
N ARG A 101 -4.29 64.22 20.00
CA ARG A 101 -2.81 64.31 20.12
C ARG A 101 -2.10 63.47 19.05
N GLN A 102 -0.95 63.96 18.58
CA GLN A 102 -0.06 63.34 17.57
C GLN A 102 1.38 63.36 18.12
N GLN A 103 2.10 62.23 18.07
CA GLN A 103 3.52 62.14 18.47
C GLN A 103 4.31 61.22 17.52
N SER A 104 5.50 61.67 17.11
CA SER A 104 6.48 60.95 16.30
C SER A 104 7.54 60.26 17.18
N THR A 105 8.01 59.08 16.77
CA THR A 105 8.80 58.14 17.56
C THR A 105 10.15 58.68 18.09
N GLY A 106 10.31 58.67 19.42
CA GLY A 106 11.59 58.78 20.13
C GLY A 106 11.44 58.29 21.57
N VAL A 107 12.12 57.19 21.91
CA VAL A 107 12.36 56.60 23.26
C VAL A 107 11.25 56.81 24.32
N MET A 108 10.43 55.79 24.58
CA MET A 108 9.54 55.77 25.76
C MET A 108 10.24 55.10 26.95
N THR A 109 10.57 55.88 27.97
CA THR A 109 10.90 55.41 29.33
C THR A 109 9.63 55.35 30.17
N PHE A 110 9.26 54.16 30.68
CA PHE A 110 8.11 53.99 31.58
C PHE A 110 8.58 53.81 33.03
N PHE A 111 8.14 54.69 33.93
CA PHE A 111 8.33 54.56 35.37
C PHE A 111 7.07 54.01 36.07
N GLY A 112 7.26 53.12 37.06
CA GLY A 112 6.26 52.78 38.08
C GLY A 112 5.08 51.90 37.64
N ARG A 113 3.94 52.00 38.36
CA ARG A 113 2.74 51.14 38.30
C ARG A 113 2.18 50.87 36.89
N GLN A 114 2.52 51.70 35.90
CA GLN A 114 2.17 51.50 34.49
C GLN A 114 2.87 50.28 33.85
N TRP A 115 4.05 49.89 34.36
CA TRP A 115 4.79 48.71 33.88
C TRP A 115 4.02 47.41 34.16
N ARG A 116 3.28 47.30 35.28
CA ARG A 116 2.49 46.07 35.58
C ARG A 116 1.34 45.86 34.61
N ILE A 117 0.66 46.93 34.19
CA ILE A 117 -0.43 46.87 33.21
C ILE A 117 0.15 46.58 31.82
N PHE A 118 1.26 47.23 31.46
CA PHE A 118 1.96 46.96 30.19
C PHE A 118 2.48 45.51 30.11
N ARG A 119 2.98 44.95 31.22
CA ARG A 119 3.41 43.54 31.30
C ARG A 119 2.24 42.56 31.16
N GLN A 120 1.07 42.85 31.74
CA GLN A 120 -0.12 42.01 31.57
C GLN A 120 -0.69 42.08 30.16
N VAL A 121 -0.72 43.26 29.54
CA VAL A 121 -1.17 43.44 28.15
C VAL A 121 -0.16 42.83 27.17
N LEU A 122 1.15 42.99 27.40
CA LEU A 122 2.21 42.41 26.58
C LEU A 122 2.28 40.88 26.75
N CYS A 123 2.11 40.33 27.96
CA CYS A 123 2.02 38.87 28.14
C CYS A 123 0.76 38.29 27.51
N THR A 124 -0.36 39.02 27.50
CA THR A 124 -1.58 38.58 26.80
C THR A 124 -1.42 38.71 25.28
N LEU A 125 -0.75 39.74 24.78
CA LEU A 125 -0.37 39.87 23.37
C LEU A 125 0.69 38.84 22.94
N VAL A 126 1.60 38.43 23.82
CA VAL A 126 2.59 37.36 23.56
C VAL A 126 1.97 35.97 23.71
N LEU A 127 0.89 35.80 24.49
CA LEU A 127 0.11 34.56 24.54
C LEU A 127 -0.88 34.44 23.36
N VAL A 128 -1.41 35.55 22.85
CA VAL A 128 -2.25 35.59 21.63
C VAL A 128 -1.38 35.58 20.36
N ALA A 129 -0.20 36.21 20.35
CA ALA A 129 0.82 36.07 19.31
C ALA A 129 1.70 34.81 19.48
N GLY A 130 1.60 34.12 20.62
CA GLY A 130 2.15 32.77 20.82
C GLY A 130 1.24 31.67 20.27
N HIS A 131 -0.01 32.00 19.92
CA HIS A 131 -0.92 31.15 19.13
C HIS A 131 -1.24 31.74 17.74
N CYS A 132 -0.79 32.96 17.46
CA CYS A 132 -0.54 33.45 16.10
C CYS A 132 0.97 33.57 15.96
N GLY A 133 1.66 32.43 15.84
CA GLY A 133 3.07 32.38 15.52
C GLY A 133 3.35 33.07 14.19
N ILE A 134 3.45 34.40 14.23
CA ILE A 134 4.38 35.16 13.41
C ILE A 134 5.75 34.86 14.04
N GLY A 135 6.15 33.58 14.00
CA GLY A 135 7.55 33.26 14.00
C GLY A 135 8.13 34.07 12.85
N ALA A 136 9.23 34.78 13.11
CA ALA A 136 10.11 35.31 12.08
C ALA A 136 10.04 34.33 10.92
N GLY A 137 9.37 34.74 9.84
CA GLY A 137 8.87 33.83 8.83
C GLY A 137 10.07 33.12 8.27
N ALA A 138 10.32 31.90 8.75
CA ALA A 138 11.49 31.15 8.35
C ALA A 138 11.56 31.25 6.83
N SER A 139 12.71 31.70 6.34
CA SER A 139 12.91 31.93 4.93
C SER A 139 12.43 30.69 4.16
N ALA A 140 11.92 30.85 2.93
CA ALA A 140 11.48 29.69 2.15
C ALA A 140 12.48 28.51 2.20
N PRO A 141 13.81 28.74 2.09
CA PRO A 141 14.83 27.70 2.34
C PRO A 141 14.69 26.99 3.69
N GLU A 142 14.67 27.72 4.82
CA GLU A 142 14.54 27.14 6.16
C GLU A 142 13.23 26.36 6.34
N GLY A 143 12.14 26.82 5.74
CA GLY A 143 10.86 26.11 5.75
C GLY A 143 10.94 24.76 5.04
N PHE A 144 11.56 24.72 3.85
CA PHE A 144 11.78 23.46 3.13
C PHE A 144 12.80 22.56 3.86
N ASP A 145 13.84 23.12 4.47
CA ASP A 145 14.84 22.36 5.23
C ASP A 145 14.23 21.68 6.46
N ARG A 146 13.33 22.36 7.17
CA ARG A 146 12.55 21.75 8.25
C ARG A 146 11.64 20.64 7.76
N ALA A 147 10.92 20.88 6.66
CA ALA A 147 10.07 19.85 6.07
C ALA A 147 10.90 18.62 5.65
N ASN A 148 12.08 18.82 5.08
CA ASN A 148 13.04 17.75 4.76
C ASN A 148 13.55 17.04 6.02
N GLY A 149 13.78 17.76 7.12
CA GLY A 149 14.05 17.18 8.44
C GLY A 149 12.94 16.23 8.88
N TYR A 150 11.68 16.68 8.84
CA TYR A 150 10.53 15.85 9.17
C TYR A 150 10.38 14.64 8.24
N LEU A 151 10.70 14.77 6.95
CA LEU A 151 10.74 13.62 6.03
C LEU A 151 11.80 12.59 6.45
N ARG A 152 13.01 13.02 6.82
CA ARG A 152 14.07 12.13 7.32
C ARG A 152 13.67 11.40 8.61
N ASP A 153 12.91 12.08 9.47
CA ASP A 153 12.44 11.54 10.74
C ASP A 153 11.16 10.70 10.60
N GLY A 154 10.61 10.57 9.38
CA GLY A 154 9.36 9.84 9.10
C GLY A 154 8.09 10.58 9.56
N ALA A 155 8.20 11.85 9.96
CA ALA A 155 7.11 12.70 10.43
C ALA A 155 6.36 13.38 9.26
N TYR A 156 5.81 12.59 8.33
CA TYR A 156 5.27 13.09 7.06
C TYR A 156 4.13 14.10 7.20
N ALA A 157 3.28 13.98 8.22
CA ALA A 157 2.21 14.94 8.47
C ALA A 157 2.76 16.32 8.89
N ALA A 158 3.85 16.34 9.65
CA ALA A 158 4.54 17.58 10.02
C ALA A 158 5.25 18.22 8.81
N ALA A 159 5.85 17.40 7.95
CA ALA A 159 6.41 17.88 6.67
C ALA A 159 5.34 18.53 5.78
N ILE A 160 4.16 17.89 5.63
CA ILE A 160 3.03 18.44 4.88
C ILE A 160 2.53 19.75 5.49
N HIS A 161 2.41 19.81 6.82
CA HIS A 161 2.02 21.03 7.52
C HIS A 161 2.98 22.19 7.24
N GLU A 162 4.30 21.94 7.18
CA GLU A 162 5.27 22.98 6.79
C GLU A 162 5.11 23.41 5.33
N TYR A 163 4.85 22.49 4.40
CA TYR A 163 4.56 22.86 3.01
C TYR A 163 3.28 23.69 2.89
N ASP A 164 2.21 23.32 3.60
CA ASP A 164 0.95 24.06 3.62
C ASP A 164 1.14 25.46 4.20
N ARG A 165 1.94 25.58 5.28
CA ARG A 165 2.30 26.88 5.87
C ARG A 165 3.02 27.77 4.85
N LEU A 166 3.98 27.22 4.10
CA LEU A 166 4.68 27.95 3.03
C LEU A 166 3.74 28.33 1.88
N TYR A 167 2.85 27.43 1.46
CA TYR A 167 1.88 27.69 0.40
C TYR A 167 0.90 28.83 0.75
N VAL A 168 0.39 28.84 1.98
CA VAL A 168 -0.59 29.83 2.43
C VAL A 168 0.05 31.20 2.62
N ASN A 169 1.24 31.25 3.26
CA ASN A 169 1.77 32.51 3.79
C ASN A 169 2.85 33.15 2.92
N HIS A 170 3.53 32.41 2.05
CA HIS A 170 4.64 32.96 1.26
C HIS A 170 4.11 33.71 0.03
N PRO A 171 4.55 34.95 -0.27
CA PRO A 171 4.00 35.73 -1.38
C PRO A 171 4.47 35.24 -2.76
N ASP A 172 5.68 34.67 -2.84
CA ASP A 172 6.28 34.20 -4.09
C ASP A 172 5.52 32.99 -4.70
N PRO A 173 4.96 33.13 -5.93
CA PRO A 173 4.33 32.03 -6.65
C PRO A 173 5.22 30.80 -6.84
N MET A 174 6.53 30.98 -6.96
CA MET A 174 7.49 29.88 -7.08
C MET A 174 7.51 29.01 -5.84
N VAL A 175 7.55 29.63 -4.66
CA VAL A 175 7.50 28.94 -3.37
C VAL A 175 6.15 28.23 -3.21
N LYS A 176 5.05 28.85 -3.62
CA LYS A 176 3.73 28.21 -3.58
C LYS A 176 3.64 26.97 -4.47
N ALA A 177 4.14 27.06 -5.70
CA ALA A 177 4.19 25.92 -6.62
C ALA A 177 5.07 24.79 -6.06
N LYS A 178 6.25 25.14 -5.54
CA LYS A 178 7.17 24.21 -4.88
C LYS A 178 6.50 23.48 -3.72
N SER A 179 5.80 24.22 -2.85
CA SER A 179 5.07 23.66 -1.70
C SER A 179 3.97 22.69 -2.11
N LEU A 180 3.17 23.03 -3.13
CA LEU A 180 2.13 22.14 -3.65
C LEU A 180 2.74 20.84 -4.18
N PHE A 181 3.84 20.92 -4.92
CA PHE A 181 4.53 19.75 -5.48
C PHE A 181 5.08 18.83 -4.38
N PHE A 182 5.81 19.38 -3.40
CA PHE A 182 6.36 18.58 -2.31
C PHE A 182 5.29 18.01 -1.38
N SER A 183 4.21 18.74 -1.14
CA SER A 183 3.05 18.21 -0.41
C SER A 183 2.40 17.04 -1.16
N ALA A 184 2.15 17.19 -2.46
CA ALA A 184 1.58 16.14 -3.30
C ALA A 184 2.45 14.87 -3.37
N THR A 185 3.75 15.02 -3.59
CA THR A 185 4.70 13.90 -3.63
C THR A 185 4.85 13.24 -2.26
N THR A 186 4.73 13.98 -1.16
CA THR A 186 4.72 13.42 0.19
C THR A 186 3.46 12.58 0.45
N TYR A 187 2.29 13.09 0.07
CA TYR A 187 1.03 12.34 0.12
C TYR A 187 1.08 11.05 -0.70
N ALA A 188 1.62 11.12 -1.92
CA ALA A 188 1.70 9.97 -2.81
C ALA A 188 2.78 8.94 -2.40
N GLY A 189 3.99 9.42 -2.09
CA GLY A 189 5.16 8.59 -1.85
C GLY A 189 5.17 7.92 -0.48
N TYR A 190 4.84 8.67 0.58
CA TYR A 190 4.97 8.19 1.95
C TYR A 190 3.63 7.77 2.56
N LEU A 191 2.54 8.50 2.26
CA LEU A 191 1.22 8.24 2.85
C LEU A 191 0.27 7.42 1.94
N LYS A 192 0.64 7.21 0.66
CA LYS A 192 -0.19 6.52 -0.35
C LYS A 192 -1.61 7.11 -0.50
N ARG A 193 -1.77 8.40 -0.19
CA ARG A 193 -3.02 9.17 -0.28
C ARG A 193 -3.11 9.83 -1.66
N TYR A 194 -3.37 8.99 -2.67
CA TYR A 194 -3.31 9.42 -4.06
C TYR A 194 -4.40 10.44 -4.49
N PRO A 195 -5.66 10.40 -3.99
CA PRO A 195 -6.64 11.44 -4.32
C PRO A 195 -6.22 12.84 -3.85
N GLU A 196 -5.65 12.94 -2.66
CA GLU A 196 -5.14 14.18 -2.07
C GLU A 196 -3.96 14.70 -2.88
N ALA A 197 -3.01 13.83 -3.23
CA ALA A 197 -1.88 14.18 -4.07
C ALA A 197 -2.31 14.74 -5.42
N LEU A 198 -3.23 14.05 -6.12
CA LEU A 198 -3.71 14.49 -7.44
C LEU A 198 -4.40 15.86 -7.39
N ARG A 199 -5.22 16.15 -6.36
CA ARG A 199 -5.85 17.47 -6.18
C ARG A 199 -4.85 18.61 -6.01
N LEU A 200 -3.72 18.34 -5.37
CA LEU A 200 -2.66 19.35 -5.19
C LEU A 200 -1.88 19.57 -6.50
N LEU A 201 -1.64 18.51 -7.27
CA LEU A 201 -1.02 18.62 -8.60
C LEU A 201 -1.94 19.34 -9.60
N ASP A 202 -3.25 19.08 -9.54
CA ASP A 202 -4.28 19.82 -10.28
C ASP A 202 -4.17 21.32 -10.01
N ARG A 203 -4.20 21.70 -8.74
CA ARG A 203 -4.09 23.11 -8.33
C ARG A 203 -2.78 23.75 -8.78
N LEU A 204 -1.68 22.99 -8.76
CA LEU A 204 -0.39 23.47 -9.23
C LEU A 204 -0.45 23.79 -10.73
N ILE A 205 -0.96 22.87 -11.56
CA ILE A 205 -1.05 23.04 -13.02
C ILE A 205 -2.05 24.14 -13.41
N GLU A 206 -3.13 24.28 -12.65
CA GLU A 206 -4.17 25.27 -12.91
C GLU A 206 -3.67 26.69 -12.62
N TRP A 207 -3.01 26.90 -11.47
CA TRP A 207 -2.71 28.24 -10.97
C TRP A 207 -1.25 28.67 -11.19
N TYR A 208 -0.35 27.71 -11.40
CA TYR A 208 1.09 27.92 -11.52
C TYR A 208 1.67 27.19 -12.75
N SER A 209 0.96 27.21 -13.88
CA SER A 209 1.30 26.48 -15.12
C SER A 209 2.65 26.82 -15.76
N ASP A 210 3.20 28.00 -15.42
CA ASP A 210 4.45 28.53 -15.96
C ASP A 210 5.63 28.30 -14.98
N SER A 211 5.36 27.67 -13.84
CA SER A 211 6.38 27.26 -12.87
C SER A 211 7.23 26.10 -13.41
N PRO A 212 8.53 26.01 -13.08
CA PRO A 212 9.34 24.82 -13.35
C PRO A 212 8.73 23.56 -12.73
N TYR A 213 7.97 23.69 -11.64
CA TYR A 213 7.28 22.55 -11.01
C TYR A 213 6.05 22.06 -11.78
N ALA A 214 5.56 22.80 -12.79
CA ALA A 214 4.41 22.36 -13.59
C ALA A 214 4.75 21.15 -14.46
N GLU A 215 5.99 21.11 -14.97
CA GLU A 215 6.53 19.96 -15.68
C GLU A 215 6.59 18.73 -14.75
N ASP A 216 7.23 18.89 -13.59
CA ASP A 216 7.32 17.85 -12.56
C ASP A 216 5.95 17.35 -12.09
N ALA A 217 4.98 18.26 -11.95
CA ALA A 217 3.64 17.93 -11.49
C ALA A 217 2.87 17.08 -12.48
N LEU A 218 2.97 17.36 -13.77
CA LEU A 218 2.37 16.54 -14.83
C LEU A 218 2.96 15.13 -14.84
N PHE A 219 4.29 15.04 -14.78
CA PHE A 219 4.97 13.75 -14.72
C PHE A 219 4.59 12.96 -13.46
N ALA A 220 4.66 13.58 -12.28
CA ALA A 220 4.27 12.98 -11.02
C ALA A 220 2.80 12.51 -11.03
N GLY A 221 1.88 13.31 -11.56
CA GLY A 221 0.46 12.95 -11.67
C GLY A 221 0.24 11.75 -12.58
N GLY A 222 0.94 11.68 -13.72
CA GLY A 222 0.97 10.51 -14.59
C GLY A 222 1.44 9.24 -13.84
N THR A 223 2.54 9.33 -13.08
CA THR A 223 3.05 8.18 -12.30
C THR A 223 2.10 7.75 -11.19
N ILE A 224 1.41 8.69 -10.54
CA ILE A 224 0.43 8.40 -9.50
C ILE A 224 -0.77 7.68 -10.09
N LEU A 225 -1.33 8.17 -11.21
CA LEU A 225 -2.43 7.53 -11.91
C LEU A 225 -2.06 6.11 -12.38
N PHE A 226 -0.85 5.95 -12.89
CA PHE A 226 -0.32 4.64 -13.24
C PHE A 226 -0.24 3.69 -12.04
N ARG A 227 0.26 4.15 -10.89
CA ARG A 227 0.34 3.35 -9.65
C ARG A 227 -1.04 2.98 -9.10
N LYS A 228 -2.06 3.82 -9.33
CA LYS A 228 -3.46 3.51 -9.01
C LYS A 228 -4.11 2.50 -9.97
N GLY A 229 -3.47 2.19 -11.10
CA GLY A 229 -4.04 1.36 -12.16
C GLY A 229 -4.95 2.12 -13.15
N ASP A 230 -5.01 3.45 -13.08
CA ASP A 230 -5.80 4.28 -13.98
C ASP A 230 -4.99 4.62 -15.24
N PHE A 231 -4.75 3.58 -16.05
CA PHE A 231 -3.84 3.67 -17.20
C PHE A 231 -4.37 4.59 -18.30
N GLN A 232 -5.69 4.71 -18.43
CA GLN A 232 -6.30 5.59 -19.43
C GLN A 232 -6.03 7.06 -19.10
N ARG A 233 -6.16 7.46 -17.83
CA ARG A 233 -5.82 8.84 -17.42
C ARG A 233 -4.31 9.07 -17.41
N ALA A 234 -3.52 8.08 -16.97
CA ALA A 234 -2.07 8.18 -17.03
C ALA A 234 -1.57 8.41 -18.47
N ASP A 235 -2.12 7.67 -19.45
CA ASP A 235 -1.80 7.81 -20.87
C ASP A 235 -2.05 9.22 -21.39
N ARG A 236 -3.24 9.78 -21.09
CA ARG A 236 -3.59 11.15 -21.49
C ARG A 236 -2.62 12.17 -20.92
N ILE A 237 -2.22 11.99 -19.66
CA ILE A 237 -1.31 12.91 -18.97
C ILE A 237 0.11 12.82 -19.52
N PHE A 238 0.67 11.63 -19.73
CA PHE A 238 2.00 11.52 -20.32
C PHE A 238 2.03 11.97 -21.79
N SER A 239 0.95 11.71 -22.55
CA SER A 239 0.81 12.23 -23.92
C SER A 239 0.74 13.76 -23.95
N TYR A 240 -0.02 14.36 -23.02
CA TYR A 240 -0.08 15.80 -22.86
C TYR A 240 1.26 16.40 -22.41
N TYR A 241 1.94 15.73 -21.47
CA TYR A 241 3.29 16.09 -21.03
C TYR A 241 4.25 16.18 -22.22
N LEU A 242 4.35 15.14 -23.06
CA LEU A 242 5.26 15.13 -24.22
C LEU A 242 4.90 16.18 -25.27
N LYS A 243 3.62 16.50 -25.42
CA LYS A 243 3.17 17.58 -26.31
C LYS A 243 3.60 18.97 -25.81
N ARG A 244 3.61 19.17 -24.48
CA ARG A 244 3.92 20.46 -23.86
C ARG A 244 5.42 20.65 -23.58
N TYR A 245 6.12 19.56 -23.23
CA TYR A 245 7.53 19.52 -22.85
C TYR A 245 8.28 18.44 -23.66
N PRO A 246 8.37 18.56 -25.01
CA PRO A 246 8.99 17.55 -25.86
C PRO A 246 10.49 17.35 -25.59
N GLN A 247 11.15 18.36 -25.00
CA GLN A 247 12.55 18.33 -24.56
C GLN A 247 12.67 18.51 -23.04
N GLY A 248 11.60 18.18 -22.30
CA GLY A 248 11.57 18.26 -20.84
C GLY A 248 12.48 17.23 -20.18
N HIS A 249 12.89 17.45 -18.93
CA HIS A 249 13.80 16.54 -18.22
C HIS A 249 13.17 15.18 -17.88
N HIS A 250 11.84 15.04 -17.99
CA HIS A 250 11.15 13.75 -17.91
C HIS A 250 10.65 13.24 -19.27
N ALA A 251 11.08 13.80 -20.41
CA ALA A 251 10.63 13.36 -21.73
C ALA A 251 10.90 11.88 -21.97
N ASP A 252 12.12 11.41 -21.75
CA ASP A 252 12.48 9.99 -21.89
C ASP A 252 11.68 9.11 -20.92
N GLY A 253 11.58 9.52 -19.65
CA GLY A 253 10.78 8.83 -18.66
C GLY A 253 9.28 8.79 -19.02
N ALA A 254 8.74 9.83 -19.66
CA ALA A 254 7.34 9.89 -20.07
C ALA A 254 7.08 9.00 -21.29
N VAL A 255 8.05 8.90 -22.21
CA VAL A 255 8.05 7.91 -23.29
C VAL A 255 8.09 6.50 -22.69
N GLU A 256 8.99 6.22 -21.75
CA GLU A 256 9.06 4.92 -21.06
C GLU A 256 7.78 4.59 -20.30
N TRP A 257 7.14 5.58 -19.67
CA TRP A 257 5.85 5.39 -19.02
C TRP A 257 4.74 5.18 -20.03
N LEU A 258 4.70 5.88 -21.16
CA LEU A 258 3.76 5.62 -22.24
C LEU A 258 4.00 4.26 -22.87
N GLU A 259 5.24 3.80 -23.00
CA GLU A 259 5.55 2.44 -23.39
C GLU A 259 5.12 1.43 -22.34
N SER A 260 5.29 1.74 -21.05
CA SER A 260 4.84 0.89 -19.94
C SER A 260 3.32 0.86 -19.85
N ILE A 261 2.66 1.97 -20.13
CA ILE A 261 1.21 2.10 -20.24
C ILE A 261 0.72 1.43 -21.49
N ARG A 262 1.44 1.50 -22.61
CA ARG A 262 1.20 0.66 -23.77
C ARG A 262 1.37 -0.77 -23.29
N LYS A 263 2.51 -1.28 -22.83
CA LYS A 263 2.70 -2.62 -22.22
C LYS A 263 1.68 -3.03 -21.13
N LYS A 264 0.94 -2.09 -20.51
CA LYS A 264 -0.18 -2.34 -19.58
C LYS A 264 -1.60 -2.12 -20.15
N ARG A 265 -1.79 -1.35 -21.23
CA ARG A 265 -3.02 -1.15 -22.05
C ARG A 265 -3.02 -2.10 -23.25
N SER A 266 -1.93 -2.11 -24.01
CA SER A 266 -1.24 -3.32 -24.48
C SER A 266 -0.58 -4.08 -23.29
N LEU A 267 -1.32 -4.24 -22.17
CA LEU A 267 -1.51 -5.59 -21.68
C LEU A 267 -1.83 -6.32 -22.96
N PRO A 268 -0.88 -7.09 -23.48
CA PRO A 268 -1.14 -7.62 -24.76
C PRO A 268 -2.38 -8.49 -24.52
N VAL A 269 -3.14 -8.62 -25.59
CA VAL A 269 -3.76 -9.86 -26.00
C VAL A 269 -2.84 -11.12 -25.78
N GLU A 270 -1.71 -11.06 -25.05
CA GLU A 270 -0.81 -12.13 -24.64
C GLU A 270 -1.07 -12.63 -23.22
N ASP A 271 -2.20 -12.29 -22.63
CA ASP A 271 -2.97 -13.30 -21.89
C ASP A 271 -4.34 -13.60 -22.50
N ARG A 272 -4.59 -13.14 -23.74
CA ARG A 272 -5.54 -13.82 -24.64
C ARG A 272 -4.78 -14.89 -25.39
N ARG A 273 -4.25 -15.84 -24.62
CA ARG A 273 -4.25 -17.19 -25.17
C ARG A 273 -5.72 -17.55 -25.28
N PRO A 274 -6.29 -17.78 -26.48
CA PRO A 274 -7.50 -18.59 -26.53
C PRO A 274 -7.20 -19.81 -25.65
N LEU A 275 -8.18 -20.33 -24.92
CA LEU A 275 -8.03 -21.50 -24.06
C LEU A 275 -7.05 -22.54 -24.66
N ALA A 276 -7.13 -22.76 -25.98
CA ALA A 276 -6.20 -23.51 -26.82
C ALA A 276 -4.67 -23.30 -26.66
N ARG A 277 -4.15 -22.27 -25.96
CA ARG A 277 -2.71 -22.08 -25.70
C ARG A 277 -2.33 -22.04 -24.22
N LEU A 278 -3.22 -22.38 -23.29
CA LEU A 278 -2.87 -22.44 -21.88
C LEU A 278 -1.74 -23.46 -21.62
N PRO A 279 -0.86 -23.20 -20.64
CA PRO A 279 0.30 -24.04 -20.41
C PRO A 279 -0.13 -25.46 -20.00
N SER A 280 0.51 -26.43 -20.65
CA SER A 280 0.34 -27.86 -20.34
C SER A 280 1.25 -28.34 -19.20
N ASP A 281 2.28 -27.55 -18.88
CA ASP A 281 3.24 -27.80 -17.80
C ASP A 281 3.28 -26.65 -16.78
N ILE A 282 3.86 -26.94 -15.62
CA ILE A 282 4.03 -26.01 -14.51
C ILE A 282 5.43 -26.17 -13.93
N ARG A 283 6.04 -25.06 -13.50
CA ARG A 283 7.36 -25.00 -12.87
C ARG A 283 7.20 -24.69 -11.38
N VAL A 284 7.49 -25.66 -10.53
CA VAL A 284 7.34 -25.58 -9.08
C VAL A 284 8.70 -25.40 -8.42
N GLN A 285 8.93 -24.28 -7.73
CA GLN A 285 10.13 -24.13 -6.90
C GLN A 285 10.06 -25.06 -5.69
N LEU A 286 10.96 -26.04 -5.65
CA LEU A 286 11.06 -27.00 -4.53
C LEU A 286 12.01 -26.51 -3.44
N PHE A 287 13.13 -25.90 -3.86
CA PHE A 287 14.17 -25.41 -2.97
C PHE A 287 14.71 -24.07 -3.49
N ASP A 288 15.00 -23.17 -2.57
CA ASP A 288 15.66 -21.90 -2.85
C ASP A 288 16.90 -21.72 -1.98
N GLY A 289 17.97 -21.21 -2.56
CA GLY A 289 19.16 -20.86 -1.81
C GLY A 289 19.93 -22.03 -1.18
N VAL A 290 19.85 -23.26 -1.70
CA VAL A 290 20.55 -24.43 -1.14
C VAL A 290 21.97 -24.58 -1.69
N ALA A 291 22.93 -24.97 -0.86
CA ALA A 291 24.33 -25.12 -1.32
C ALA A 291 24.55 -26.36 -2.20
N ARG A 292 23.77 -27.42 -1.99
CA ARG A 292 23.91 -28.71 -2.67
C ARG A 292 22.54 -29.37 -2.88
N ALA A 293 22.37 -30.06 -3.99
CA ALA A 293 21.23 -30.92 -4.28
C ALA A 293 21.70 -32.34 -4.60
N ARG A 294 21.09 -33.34 -3.96
CA ARG A 294 21.35 -34.77 -4.23
C ARG A 294 20.12 -35.36 -4.89
N VAL A 295 20.30 -35.81 -6.13
CA VAL A 295 19.23 -36.33 -6.98
C VAL A 295 19.47 -37.81 -7.23
N ARG A 296 18.41 -38.61 -7.17
CA ARG A 296 18.44 -40.06 -7.45
C ARG A 296 17.28 -40.43 -8.37
N ALA A 297 17.48 -41.38 -9.27
CA ALA A 297 16.40 -41.96 -10.06
C ALA A 297 16.57 -43.49 -10.11
N PRO A 298 15.76 -44.26 -9.36
CA PRO A 298 15.90 -45.71 -9.28
C PRO A 298 15.78 -46.44 -10.62
N GLY A 299 14.93 -45.97 -11.53
CA GLY A 299 14.72 -46.56 -12.85
C GLY A 299 15.82 -46.26 -13.88
N GLY A 300 16.78 -45.39 -13.54
CA GLY A 300 17.77 -44.83 -14.46
C GLY A 300 17.67 -43.31 -14.52
N LEU A 301 18.81 -42.63 -14.71
CA LEU A 301 18.88 -41.16 -14.64
C LEU A 301 19.42 -40.60 -15.95
N GLN A 302 18.80 -39.53 -16.43
CA GLN A 302 19.29 -38.76 -17.57
C GLN A 302 19.53 -37.30 -17.16
N VAL A 303 20.54 -36.69 -17.77
CA VAL A 303 20.94 -35.30 -17.53
C VAL A 303 21.12 -34.55 -18.85
N ARG A 304 20.91 -33.24 -18.85
CA ARG A 304 21.29 -32.37 -19.98
C ARG A 304 21.52 -30.93 -19.56
N ARG A 305 22.19 -30.18 -20.44
CA ARG A 305 22.07 -28.72 -20.52
C ARG A 305 20.80 -28.34 -21.27
N PRO A 306 20.21 -27.15 -21.03
CA PRO A 306 19.07 -26.67 -21.82
C PRO A 306 19.38 -26.71 -23.31
N GLY A 307 18.44 -27.21 -24.12
CA GLY A 307 18.60 -27.35 -25.58
C GLY A 307 19.44 -28.55 -26.04
N ALA A 308 20.20 -29.21 -25.16
CA ALA A 308 21.01 -30.38 -25.52
C ALA A 308 20.20 -31.70 -25.50
N ALA A 309 20.75 -32.73 -26.14
CA ALA A 309 20.24 -34.10 -26.04
C ALA A 309 20.37 -34.65 -24.61
N TRP A 310 19.45 -35.53 -24.23
CA TRP A 310 19.50 -36.22 -22.94
C TRP A 310 20.62 -37.25 -22.91
N GLN A 311 21.48 -37.17 -21.90
CA GLN A 311 22.59 -38.10 -21.69
C GLN A 311 22.25 -39.06 -20.55
N ALA A 312 22.36 -40.37 -20.78
CA ALA A 312 22.19 -41.36 -19.73
C ALA A 312 23.37 -41.32 -18.75
N VAL A 313 23.07 -41.39 -17.45
CA VAL A 313 24.06 -41.38 -16.39
C VAL A 313 24.22 -42.81 -15.87
N LYS A 314 25.44 -43.37 -15.96
CA LYS A 314 25.75 -44.72 -15.44
C LYS A 314 25.37 -44.86 -13.96
N LYS A 315 25.59 -43.80 -13.17
CA LYS A 315 25.24 -43.73 -11.76
C LYS A 315 23.79 -43.28 -11.60
N ARG A 316 22.99 -44.00 -10.82
CA ARG A 316 21.59 -43.64 -10.47
C ARG A 316 21.48 -42.44 -9.52
N ARG A 317 22.58 -41.74 -9.23
CA ARG A 317 22.67 -40.61 -8.30
C ARG A 317 23.60 -39.53 -8.84
N VAL A 318 23.16 -38.28 -8.74
CA VAL A 318 23.92 -37.08 -9.12
C VAL A 318 23.92 -36.10 -7.95
N THR A 319 25.07 -35.47 -7.71
CA THR A 319 25.23 -34.37 -6.77
C THR A 319 25.52 -33.10 -7.53
N LEU A 320 24.73 -32.07 -7.28
CA LEU A 320 24.82 -30.74 -7.89
C LEU A 320 25.22 -29.75 -6.81
N ARG A 321 26.10 -28.81 -7.16
CA ARG A 321 26.56 -27.72 -6.29
C ARG A 321 26.56 -26.43 -7.09
N ALA A 322 26.35 -25.31 -6.41
CA ALA A 322 26.55 -24.01 -7.03
C ALA A 322 28.03 -23.60 -6.94
N ALA A 323 28.55 -23.05 -8.03
CA ALA A 323 29.83 -22.37 -8.11
C ALA A 323 29.60 -21.03 -8.81
N ALA A 324 29.59 -19.95 -8.04
CA ALA A 324 29.14 -18.63 -8.50
C ALA A 324 27.74 -18.70 -9.19
N SER A 325 27.63 -18.32 -10.46
CA SER A 325 26.40 -18.37 -11.26
C SER A 325 26.19 -19.69 -12.02
N ARG A 326 27.01 -20.72 -11.75
CA ARG A 326 26.95 -22.00 -12.45
C ARG A 326 26.59 -23.14 -11.51
N VAL A 327 25.96 -24.15 -12.07
CA VAL A 327 25.79 -25.48 -11.48
C VAL A 327 26.93 -26.36 -11.94
N VAL A 328 27.59 -27.01 -10.98
CA VAL A 328 28.61 -28.03 -11.21
C VAL A 328 28.06 -29.34 -10.70
N SER A 329 28.18 -30.40 -11.50
CA SER A 329 27.78 -31.75 -11.12
C SER A 329 28.99 -32.67 -10.96
N ASN A 330 28.79 -33.83 -10.35
CA ASN A 330 29.79 -34.90 -10.30
C ASN A 330 29.84 -35.76 -11.58
N ILE A 331 29.20 -35.32 -12.67
CA ILE A 331 29.31 -35.92 -14.00
C ILE A 331 30.31 -35.09 -14.80
N PRO A 332 31.32 -35.73 -15.44
CA PRO A 332 32.27 -35.03 -16.31
C PRO A 332 31.57 -34.13 -17.33
N ASP A 333 32.11 -32.92 -17.53
CA ASP A 333 31.65 -31.91 -18.51
C ASP A 333 30.19 -31.44 -18.37
N MET A 334 29.50 -31.82 -17.30
CA MET A 334 28.12 -31.45 -17.04
C MET A 334 28.04 -30.28 -16.04
N GLN A 335 28.30 -29.10 -16.57
CA GLN A 335 28.25 -27.81 -15.86
C GLN A 335 27.61 -26.71 -16.71
N GLY A 336 27.01 -25.71 -16.08
CA GLY A 336 26.35 -24.61 -16.77
C GLY A 336 25.43 -23.83 -15.84
N GLN A 337 24.79 -22.75 -16.33
CA GLN A 337 23.87 -21.96 -15.51
C GLN A 337 22.64 -22.77 -15.05
N ARG A 338 22.20 -23.72 -15.87
CA ARG A 338 21.09 -24.63 -15.59
C ARG A 338 21.45 -26.06 -16.02
N ILE A 339 21.08 -27.03 -15.20
CA ILE A 339 21.18 -28.47 -15.50
C ILE A 339 19.81 -29.09 -15.29
N GLU A 340 19.36 -29.90 -16.25
CA GLU A 340 18.09 -30.63 -16.18
C GLU A 340 18.32 -32.11 -15.92
N LEU A 341 17.52 -32.70 -15.04
CA LEU A 341 17.58 -34.11 -14.66
C LEU A 341 16.20 -34.75 -14.75
N LYS A 342 16.11 -35.98 -15.27
CA LYS A 342 14.88 -36.77 -15.24
C LYS A 342 15.19 -38.26 -15.03
N GLY A 343 14.24 -38.97 -14.43
CA GLY A 343 14.26 -40.44 -14.44
C GLY A 343 13.85 -40.97 -15.80
N THR A 344 14.40 -42.11 -16.21
CA THR A 344 13.99 -42.84 -17.43
C THR A 344 12.56 -43.34 -17.35
N ASP A 345 12.08 -43.67 -16.15
CA ASP A 345 10.69 -44.03 -15.82
C ASP A 345 9.80 -42.80 -15.49
N GLY A 346 10.33 -41.59 -15.69
CA GLY A 346 9.65 -40.33 -15.37
C GLY A 346 9.61 -39.97 -13.89
N ARG A 347 10.28 -40.73 -13.01
CA ARG A 347 10.30 -40.51 -11.56
C ARG A 347 11.69 -40.09 -11.07
N ILE A 348 11.74 -39.10 -10.20
CA ILE A 348 13.01 -38.54 -9.71
C ILE A 348 12.92 -38.17 -8.24
N GLU A 349 13.94 -38.55 -7.48
CA GLU A 349 14.04 -38.34 -6.04
C GLU A 349 14.97 -37.16 -5.75
N ILE A 350 14.55 -36.26 -4.86
CA ILE A 350 15.41 -35.25 -4.24
C ILE A 350 15.01 -35.06 -2.78
N SER A 351 16.02 -35.02 -1.89
CA SER A 351 15.83 -34.86 -0.44
C SER A 351 14.82 -35.86 0.16
N GLY A 352 14.87 -37.13 -0.29
CA GLY A 352 14.01 -38.21 0.20
C GLY A 352 12.57 -38.18 -0.30
N ARG A 353 12.23 -37.29 -1.25
CA ARG A 353 10.88 -37.20 -1.84
C ARG A 353 10.92 -37.50 -3.33
N MET A 354 9.97 -38.29 -3.80
CA MET A 354 9.78 -38.65 -5.21
C MET A 354 8.88 -37.64 -5.93
N TYR A 355 9.30 -37.22 -7.12
CA TYR A 355 8.61 -36.28 -8.00
C TYR A 355 8.49 -36.84 -9.41
N ARG A 356 7.52 -36.32 -10.17
CA ARG A 356 7.37 -36.58 -11.61
C ARG A 356 8.10 -35.52 -12.43
N GLY A 357 8.40 -35.86 -13.68
CA GLY A 357 8.89 -34.90 -14.66
C GLY A 357 10.38 -34.60 -14.53
N VAL A 358 10.74 -33.34 -14.69
CA VAL A 358 12.12 -32.87 -14.80
C VAL A 358 12.46 -32.00 -13.59
N LEU A 359 13.65 -32.20 -13.01
CA LEU A 359 14.26 -31.24 -12.09
C LEU A 359 15.19 -30.32 -12.87
N GLN A 360 15.02 -29.01 -12.70
CA GLN A 360 15.91 -27.96 -13.19
C GLN A 360 16.67 -27.40 -12.00
N CYS A 361 17.98 -27.59 -11.98
CA CYS A 361 18.85 -26.96 -10.99
C CYS A 361 19.50 -25.73 -11.63
N ILE A 362 19.39 -24.59 -10.98
CA ILE A 362 19.81 -23.28 -11.48
C ILE A 362 20.81 -22.68 -10.48
N GLY A 363 21.97 -22.23 -10.98
CA GLY A 363 23.00 -21.59 -10.17
C GLY A 363 22.77 -20.08 -10.10
N THR A 364 22.66 -19.53 -8.88
CA THR A 364 22.46 -18.11 -8.63
C THR A 364 23.28 -17.67 -7.42
N GLY A 365 24.27 -16.79 -7.62
CA GLY A 365 25.01 -16.16 -6.52
C GLY A 365 25.66 -17.13 -5.52
N GLY A 366 26.20 -18.26 -6.00
CA GLY A 366 26.82 -19.29 -5.17
C GLY A 366 25.82 -20.22 -4.47
N ARG A 367 24.53 -20.14 -4.80
CA ARG A 367 23.47 -21.02 -4.30
C ARG A 367 22.69 -21.66 -5.43
N LEU A 368 21.99 -22.75 -5.13
CA LEU A 368 21.12 -23.46 -6.06
C LEU A 368 19.65 -23.14 -5.78
N GLN A 369 18.93 -22.87 -6.86
CA GLN A 369 17.48 -22.99 -6.93
C GLN A 369 17.15 -24.33 -7.61
N VAL A 370 16.15 -25.05 -7.07
CA VAL A 370 15.68 -26.30 -7.67
C VAL A 370 14.20 -26.16 -8.02
N VAL A 371 13.91 -26.33 -9.31
CA VAL A 371 12.58 -26.18 -9.88
C VAL A 371 12.14 -27.52 -10.48
N ASN A 372 10.96 -28.01 -10.12
CA ASN A 372 10.35 -29.19 -10.73
C ASN A 372 9.40 -28.76 -11.85
N ARG A 373 9.71 -29.14 -13.09
CA ARG A 373 8.86 -28.95 -14.25
C ARG A 373 8.13 -30.26 -14.59
N LEU A 374 6.80 -30.23 -14.63
CA LEU A 374 5.94 -31.39 -14.89
C LEU A 374 4.62 -30.98 -15.53
N SER A 375 3.85 -31.94 -16.04
CA SER A 375 2.52 -31.63 -16.57
C SER A 375 1.59 -31.11 -15.47
N LEU A 376 0.74 -30.15 -15.83
CA LEU A 376 -0.16 -29.51 -14.87
C LEU A 376 -1.06 -30.51 -14.14
N GLU A 377 -1.59 -31.51 -14.86
CA GLU A 377 -2.42 -32.56 -14.26
C GLU A 377 -1.65 -33.42 -13.24
N SER A 378 -0.39 -33.75 -13.53
CA SER A 378 0.45 -34.52 -12.59
C SER A 378 0.81 -33.71 -11.34
N TYR A 379 1.00 -32.39 -11.49
CA TYR A 379 1.17 -31.48 -10.37
C TYR A 379 -0.07 -31.48 -9.45
N LEU A 380 -1.26 -31.40 -10.04
CA LEU A 380 -2.51 -31.36 -9.29
C LEU A 380 -2.76 -32.62 -8.47
N TYR A 381 -2.31 -33.79 -8.91
CA TYR A 381 -2.41 -35.01 -8.07
C TYR A 381 -1.74 -34.82 -6.70
N GLY A 382 -0.58 -34.15 -6.66
CA GLY A 382 0.13 -33.85 -5.42
C GLY A 382 -0.51 -32.70 -4.64
N VAL A 383 -1.04 -31.69 -5.33
CA VAL A 383 -1.70 -30.54 -4.68
C VAL A 383 -2.99 -30.94 -3.98
N ILE A 384 -3.91 -31.60 -4.69
CA ILE A 384 -5.23 -31.93 -4.13
C ILE A 384 -5.09 -32.87 -2.92
N SER A 385 -4.18 -33.83 -3.01
CA SER A 385 -3.85 -34.71 -1.88
C SER A 385 -3.26 -33.99 -0.66
N SER A 386 -2.56 -32.88 -0.87
CA SER A 386 -1.91 -32.13 0.21
C SER A 386 -2.83 -31.07 0.81
N GLU A 387 -3.83 -30.63 0.06
CA GLU A 387 -4.78 -29.58 0.43
C GLU A 387 -6.08 -30.13 1.03
N MET A 388 -6.59 -31.27 0.53
CA MET A 388 -7.86 -31.86 0.97
C MET A 388 -7.71 -33.33 1.40
N PRO A 389 -8.35 -33.75 2.51
CA PRO A 389 -8.41 -35.14 2.89
C PRO A 389 -9.04 -36.04 1.82
N ARG A 390 -8.46 -37.23 1.63
CA ARG A 390 -8.90 -38.22 0.64
C ARG A 390 -10.33 -38.74 0.82
N THR A 391 -10.90 -38.58 2.02
CA THR A 391 -12.25 -39.01 2.39
C THR A 391 -13.31 -37.96 2.10
N TRP A 392 -12.92 -36.77 1.65
CA TRP A 392 -13.87 -35.72 1.35
C TRP A 392 -14.69 -36.02 0.10
N PRO A 393 -15.92 -35.47 0.00
CA PRO A 393 -16.81 -35.71 -1.13
C PRO A 393 -16.16 -35.36 -2.47
N VAL A 394 -16.46 -36.14 -3.49
CA VAL A 394 -15.86 -35.97 -4.83
C VAL A 394 -16.10 -34.59 -5.41
N HIS A 395 -17.25 -33.96 -5.18
CA HIS A 395 -17.53 -32.61 -5.70
C HIS A 395 -16.68 -31.52 -5.03
N ALA A 396 -16.32 -31.68 -3.74
CA ALA A 396 -15.38 -30.79 -3.08
C ALA A 396 -13.97 -30.95 -3.67
N LEU A 397 -13.53 -32.19 -3.89
CA LEU A 397 -12.23 -32.48 -4.54
C LEU A 397 -12.16 -31.96 -5.98
N LYS A 398 -13.26 -32.09 -6.75
CA LYS A 398 -13.38 -31.54 -8.11
C LYS A 398 -13.34 -30.01 -8.12
N ALA A 399 -14.05 -29.36 -7.19
CA ALA A 399 -14.01 -27.90 -7.06
C ALA A 399 -12.59 -27.42 -6.73
N GLN A 400 -11.91 -28.09 -5.81
CA GLN A 400 -10.51 -27.82 -5.50
C GLN A 400 -9.58 -28.08 -6.69
N ALA A 401 -9.81 -29.12 -7.49
CA ALA A 401 -9.03 -29.38 -8.70
C ALA A 401 -9.12 -28.24 -9.71
N VAL A 402 -10.33 -27.76 -10.00
CA VAL A 402 -10.54 -26.63 -10.93
C VAL A 402 -9.96 -25.33 -10.35
N ALA A 403 -10.20 -25.02 -9.08
CA ALA A 403 -9.63 -23.84 -8.43
C ALA A 403 -8.10 -23.87 -8.43
N ALA A 404 -7.51 -25.01 -8.06
CA ALA A 404 -6.06 -25.17 -8.02
C ALA A 404 -5.43 -25.11 -9.42
N ARG A 405 -6.06 -25.72 -10.43
CA ARG A 405 -5.63 -25.62 -11.83
C ARG A 405 -5.66 -24.19 -12.31
N THR A 406 -6.75 -23.48 -12.05
CA THR A 406 -6.92 -22.08 -12.46
C THR A 406 -5.86 -21.19 -11.82
N TYR A 407 -5.58 -21.36 -10.52
CA TYR A 407 -4.53 -20.63 -9.83
C TYR A 407 -3.14 -20.92 -10.44
N ALA A 408 -2.80 -22.19 -10.68
CA ALA A 408 -1.53 -22.57 -11.27
C ALA A 408 -1.36 -22.01 -12.69
N VAL A 409 -2.42 -22.05 -13.52
CA VAL A 409 -2.44 -21.41 -14.84
C VAL A 409 -2.21 -19.90 -14.69
N TYR A 410 -3.00 -19.20 -13.88
CA TYR A 410 -2.83 -17.76 -13.67
C TYR A 410 -1.39 -17.41 -13.25
N MET A 411 -0.82 -18.18 -12.32
CA MET A 411 0.53 -17.95 -11.82
C MET A 411 1.60 -18.23 -12.89
N SER A 412 1.43 -19.25 -13.73
CA SER A 412 2.36 -19.53 -14.82
C SER A 412 2.39 -18.44 -15.89
N LEU A 413 1.25 -17.80 -16.15
CA LEU A 413 1.15 -16.68 -17.07
C LEU A 413 1.81 -15.44 -16.44
N LYS A 414 1.45 -15.12 -15.19
CA LYS A 414 2.02 -14.01 -14.42
C LYS A 414 3.54 -14.12 -14.27
N ASN A 415 4.05 -15.33 -14.04
CA ASN A 415 5.45 -15.60 -13.72
C ASN A 415 6.21 -16.21 -14.92
N ALA A 416 5.72 -16.04 -16.15
CA ALA A 416 6.32 -16.63 -17.34
C ALA A 416 7.83 -16.35 -17.45
N ASN A 417 8.25 -15.13 -17.11
CA ASN A 417 9.64 -14.67 -17.14
C ASN A 417 10.48 -15.02 -15.90
N LEU A 418 9.89 -15.67 -14.90
CA LEU A 418 10.60 -16.13 -13.70
C LEU A 418 11.07 -17.59 -13.87
N PRO A 419 12.03 -18.06 -13.04
CA PRO A 419 12.46 -19.45 -13.07
C PRO A 419 11.37 -20.47 -12.69
N ALA A 420 10.40 -20.06 -11.89
CA ALA A 420 9.29 -20.90 -11.41
C ALA A 420 7.97 -20.13 -11.42
N ASP A 421 6.89 -20.87 -11.61
CA ASP A 421 5.52 -20.36 -11.66
C ASP A 421 4.91 -20.28 -10.26
N VAL A 422 5.15 -21.31 -9.44
CA VAL A 422 4.59 -21.47 -8.09
C VAL A 422 5.66 -22.04 -7.14
N THR A 423 5.45 -21.89 -5.83
CA THR A 423 6.24 -22.55 -4.79
C THR A 423 5.52 -23.80 -4.27
N ASN A 424 6.23 -24.66 -3.53
CA ASN A 424 5.68 -25.89 -2.95
C ASN A 424 5.03 -25.73 -1.55
N CYS A 425 4.87 -24.50 -1.07
CA CYS A 425 4.41 -24.19 0.29
C CYS A 425 3.10 -23.39 0.27
N SER A 426 2.54 -23.14 1.46
CA SER A 426 1.28 -22.41 1.65
C SER A 426 1.29 -20.94 1.17
N GLY A 427 2.44 -20.41 0.75
CA GLY A 427 2.50 -19.13 0.02
C GLY A 427 1.97 -19.22 -1.42
N SER A 428 1.95 -20.44 -1.98
CA SER A 428 1.29 -20.81 -3.24
C SER A 428 0.29 -21.93 -2.96
N GLN A 429 0.68 -23.19 -3.22
CA GLN A 429 -0.13 -24.38 -2.97
C GLN A 429 0.79 -25.47 -2.41
N MET A 430 0.29 -26.26 -1.47
CA MET A 430 1.06 -27.37 -0.91
C MET A 430 1.29 -28.44 -1.96
N TYR A 431 2.54 -28.74 -2.31
CA TYR A 431 2.88 -29.78 -3.28
C TYR A 431 3.74 -30.88 -2.65
N GLY A 432 3.12 -32.04 -2.41
CA GLY A 432 3.73 -33.17 -1.70
C GLY A 432 4.56 -34.14 -2.55
N GLY A 433 4.55 -34.00 -3.88
CA GLY A 433 5.14 -34.99 -4.80
C GLY A 433 4.36 -36.31 -4.86
N ILE A 434 4.96 -37.35 -5.46
CA ILE A 434 4.29 -38.63 -5.79
C ILE A 434 3.72 -39.32 -4.55
N ALA A 435 4.46 -39.29 -3.44
CA ALA A 435 4.09 -40.01 -2.21
C ALA A 435 2.78 -39.48 -1.59
N SER A 436 2.36 -38.26 -1.92
CA SER A 436 1.10 -37.69 -1.44
C SER A 436 -0.11 -38.11 -2.30
N GLU A 437 0.10 -38.54 -3.55
CA GLU A 437 -1.00 -38.75 -4.50
C GLU A 437 -1.99 -39.83 -4.01
N THR A 438 -3.29 -39.54 -4.10
CA THR A 438 -4.36 -40.47 -3.74
C THR A 438 -5.25 -40.79 -4.95
N ALA A 439 -5.92 -41.95 -4.92
CA ALA A 439 -6.85 -42.33 -5.98
C ALA A 439 -7.99 -41.30 -6.15
N ALA A 440 -8.52 -40.79 -5.03
CA ALA A 440 -9.56 -39.76 -5.03
C ALA A 440 -9.08 -38.45 -5.68
N ALA A 441 -7.87 -37.99 -5.36
CA ALA A 441 -7.27 -36.81 -6.00
C ALA A 441 -7.08 -37.01 -7.51
N ARG A 442 -6.53 -38.17 -7.95
CA ARG A 442 -6.37 -38.48 -9.37
C ARG A 442 -7.70 -38.50 -10.11
N MET A 443 -8.72 -39.13 -9.52
CA MET A 443 -10.07 -39.17 -10.10
C MET A 443 -10.66 -37.77 -10.26
N ALA A 444 -10.58 -36.91 -9.23
CA ALA A 444 -11.11 -35.55 -9.28
C ALA A 444 -10.39 -34.68 -10.31
N VAL A 445 -9.07 -34.78 -10.37
CA VAL A 445 -8.23 -34.06 -11.35
C VAL A 445 -8.56 -34.51 -12.77
N ASN A 446 -8.61 -35.83 -13.03
CA ASN A 446 -8.92 -36.38 -14.34
C ASN A 446 -10.35 -36.04 -14.81
N ALA A 447 -11.33 -36.12 -13.91
CA ALA A 447 -12.72 -35.80 -14.21
C ALA A 447 -12.98 -34.30 -14.48
N THR A 448 -12.01 -33.44 -14.15
CA THR A 448 -12.05 -31.99 -14.40
C THR A 448 -10.88 -31.54 -15.28
N ARG A 449 -10.29 -32.47 -16.04
CA ARG A 449 -9.10 -32.22 -16.85
C ARG A 449 -9.31 -31.03 -17.79
N GLY A 450 -8.35 -30.11 -17.81
CA GLY A 450 -8.43 -28.90 -18.64
C GLY A 450 -9.50 -27.89 -18.22
N GLN A 451 -10.26 -28.10 -17.15
CA GLN A 451 -11.26 -27.13 -16.70
C GLN A 451 -10.64 -26.05 -15.83
N VAL A 452 -10.88 -24.78 -16.19
CA VAL A 452 -10.46 -23.59 -15.47
C VAL A 452 -11.62 -22.60 -15.32
N MET A 453 -11.53 -21.74 -14.30
CA MET A 453 -12.44 -20.61 -14.12
C MET A 453 -11.92 -19.38 -14.85
N THR A 454 -12.81 -18.72 -15.58
CA THR A 454 -12.51 -17.51 -16.34
C THR A 454 -13.44 -16.37 -15.97
N TYR A 455 -12.96 -15.14 -16.02
CA TYR A 455 -13.76 -13.91 -15.94
C TYR A 455 -13.37 -13.04 -17.13
N ASP A 456 -14.35 -12.55 -17.90
CA ASP A 456 -14.14 -11.88 -19.18
C ASP A 456 -13.26 -12.67 -20.18
N GLY A 457 -13.30 -14.00 -20.10
CA GLY A 457 -12.53 -14.90 -20.96
C GLY A 457 -11.11 -15.22 -20.47
N TYR A 458 -10.66 -14.64 -19.35
CA TYR A 458 -9.30 -14.85 -18.81
C TYR A 458 -9.31 -15.70 -17.54
N PRO A 459 -8.32 -16.58 -17.32
CA PRO A 459 -8.18 -17.31 -16.07
C PRO A 459 -8.20 -16.37 -14.86
N VAL A 460 -9.00 -16.70 -13.84
CA VAL A 460 -9.06 -15.91 -12.60
C VAL A 460 -7.95 -16.29 -11.63
N ILE A 461 -7.51 -15.36 -10.79
CA ILE A 461 -6.71 -15.71 -9.62
C ILE A 461 -7.59 -16.40 -8.55
N ALA A 462 -7.62 -17.72 -8.60
CA ALA A 462 -8.52 -18.57 -7.81
C ALA A 462 -7.96 -18.87 -6.40
N TYR A 463 -7.99 -17.87 -5.51
CA TYR A 463 -7.59 -18.07 -4.12
C TYR A 463 -8.56 -18.95 -3.34
N PHE A 464 -8.04 -19.83 -2.49
CA PHE A 464 -8.82 -20.67 -1.59
C PHE A 464 -8.14 -20.78 -0.22
N HIS A 465 -8.90 -21.15 0.80
CA HIS A 465 -8.42 -21.26 2.17
C HIS A 465 -9.19 -22.33 2.95
N ALA A 466 -8.66 -22.77 4.09
CA ALA A 466 -9.26 -23.86 4.86
C ALA A 466 -10.67 -23.52 5.36
N ASP A 467 -10.80 -22.49 6.19
CA ASP A 467 -12.05 -22.17 6.88
C ASP A 467 -12.29 -20.65 6.91
N SER A 468 -13.46 -20.21 6.44
CA SER A 468 -13.82 -18.80 6.36
C SER A 468 -14.19 -18.20 7.73
N GLY A 469 -14.47 -19.02 8.74
CA GLY A 469 -15.09 -18.57 9.98
C GLY A 469 -16.49 -17.99 9.77
N GLY A 470 -17.20 -18.46 8.73
CA GLY A 470 -18.58 -18.09 8.41
C GLY A 470 -18.76 -16.85 7.53
N HIS A 471 -17.67 -16.27 7.00
CA HIS A 471 -17.72 -15.16 6.05
C HIS A 471 -16.41 -15.09 5.26
N THR A 472 -16.46 -15.10 3.93
CA THR A 472 -15.27 -14.91 3.09
C THR A 472 -14.83 -13.45 3.07
N GLU A 473 -13.64 -13.15 2.58
CA GLU A 473 -13.06 -11.81 2.59
C GLU A 473 -12.94 -11.25 1.17
N ASP A 474 -13.10 -9.93 1.03
CA ASP A 474 -12.78 -9.24 -0.21
C ASP A 474 -11.25 -9.19 -0.37
N GLY A 475 -10.74 -9.58 -1.54
CA GLY A 475 -9.31 -9.60 -1.81
C GLY A 475 -8.61 -8.27 -1.50
N VAL A 476 -9.30 -7.15 -1.68
CA VAL A 476 -8.77 -5.80 -1.40
C VAL A 476 -8.41 -5.59 0.07
N ASN A 477 -9.12 -6.26 0.99
CA ASN A 477 -8.89 -6.13 2.43
C ASN A 477 -7.67 -6.92 2.89
N VAL A 478 -7.21 -7.90 2.10
CA VAL A 478 -6.04 -8.74 2.40
C VAL A 478 -4.79 -8.23 1.69
N TRP A 479 -4.89 -7.91 0.39
CA TRP A 479 -3.74 -7.59 -0.46
C TRP A 479 -3.73 -6.16 -1.00
N GLY A 480 -4.79 -5.38 -0.76
CA GLY A 480 -4.95 -4.05 -1.35
C GLY A 480 -5.54 -4.10 -2.77
N PRO A 481 -5.67 -2.93 -3.42
CA PRO A 481 -6.26 -2.82 -4.76
C PRO A 481 -5.43 -3.53 -5.85
N PRO A 482 -6.04 -3.88 -7.01
CA PRO A 482 -7.43 -3.59 -7.37
C PRO A 482 -8.45 -4.55 -6.72
N ALA A 483 -9.68 -4.08 -6.54
CA ALA A 483 -10.78 -4.95 -6.14
C ALA A 483 -11.18 -5.84 -7.32
N LEU A 484 -11.23 -7.16 -7.10
CA LEU A 484 -11.55 -8.14 -8.14
C LEU A 484 -13.03 -8.55 -8.03
N PRO A 485 -13.85 -8.45 -9.10
CA PRO A 485 -15.29 -8.74 -9.05
C PRO A 485 -15.63 -10.15 -8.57
N TYR A 486 -14.76 -11.11 -8.86
CA TYR A 486 -14.91 -12.53 -8.50
C TYR A 486 -14.28 -12.91 -7.16
N LEU A 487 -13.68 -11.96 -6.40
CA LEU A 487 -13.12 -12.19 -5.06
C LEU A 487 -13.76 -11.26 -4.03
N LYS A 488 -15.08 -11.40 -3.88
CA LYS A 488 -15.87 -10.61 -2.94
C LYS A 488 -16.09 -11.36 -1.64
N GLY A 489 -15.97 -10.63 -0.54
CA GLY A 489 -16.34 -11.13 0.78
C GLY A 489 -17.85 -11.26 0.89
N LYS A 490 -18.33 -12.42 1.33
CA LYS A 490 -19.75 -12.69 1.55
C LYS A 490 -19.97 -13.66 2.70
N ALA A 491 -21.19 -13.71 3.20
CA ALA A 491 -21.60 -14.70 4.19
C ALA A 491 -21.34 -16.11 3.65
N ASP A 492 -20.84 -16.98 4.53
CA ASP A 492 -20.56 -18.38 4.21
C ASP A 492 -21.21 -19.27 5.28
N PRO A 493 -22.53 -19.53 5.20
CA PRO A 493 -23.23 -20.38 6.15
C PRO A 493 -22.67 -21.79 6.21
N ALA A 494 -22.27 -22.35 5.05
CA ALA A 494 -21.66 -23.67 4.95
C ALA A 494 -20.35 -23.74 5.74
N GLY A 495 -19.45 -22.76 5.55
CA GLY A 495 -18.21 -22.64 6.32
C GLY A 495 -18.44 -22.32 7.80
N ARG A 496 -19.54 -21.65 8.17
CA ARG A 496 -19.92 -21.47 9.59
C ARG A 496 -20.26 -22.81 10.25
N ILE A 497 -20.98 -23.69 9.56
CA ILE A 497 -21.43 -24.99 10.09
C ILE A 497 -20.29 -26.00 10.12
N ALA A 498 -19.54 -26.11 9.03
CA ALA A 498 -18.51 -27.14 8.86
C ALA A 498 -17.10 -26.69 9.22
N GLY A 499 -16.90 -25.44 9.65
CA GLY A 499 -15.58 -24.90 10.00
C GLY A 499 -14.88 -25.65 11.14
N ILE A 500 -13.61 -25.34 11.36
CA ILE A 500 -12.72 -26.00 12.34
C ILE A 500 -13.10 -25.65 13.80
N GLY A 501 -14.15 -24.85 13.99
CA GLY A 501 -14.58 -24.35 15.29
C GLY A 501 -13.71 -23.19 15.80
N PRO A 502 -14.03 -22.68 17.01
CA PRO A 502 -13.23 -21.64 17.64
C PRO A 502 -11.85 -22.16 18.06
N TRP A 503 -10.88 -21.26 18.09
CA TRP A 503 -9.53 -21.55 18.53
C TRP A 503 -8.99 -20.44 19.43
N THR A 504 -8.06 -20.82 20.30
CA THR A 504 -7.31 -19.92 21.17
C THR A 504 -5.82 -20.18 21.01
N VAL A 505 -5.02 -19.12 20.92
CA VAL A 505 -3.55 -19.22 20.93
C VAL A 505 -2.96 -18.16 21.84
N HIS A 506 -1.93 -18.55 22.58
CA HIS A 506 -1.17 -17.67 23.48
C HIS A 506 0.22 -17.48 22.89
N ILE A 507 0.62 -16.23 22.66
CA ILE A 507 1.88 -15.89 22.01
C ILE A 507 2.66 -14.95 22.93
N PRO A 508 3.84 -15.34 23.44
CA PRO A 508 4.68 -14.45 24.21
C PRO A 508 5.06 -13.21 23.40
N LEU A 509 4.95 -12.02 23.98
CA LEU A 509 5.22 -10.75 23.28
C LEU A 509 6.66 -10.68 22.75
N LYS A 510 7.62 -11.26 23.47
CA LYS A 510 9.03 -11.36 23.05
C LYS A 510 9.22 -12.24 21.80
N GLN A 511 8.46 -13.33 21.70
CA GLN A 511 8.46 -14.18 20.50
C GLN A 511 7.86 -13.41 19.32
N MET A 512 6.70 -12.78 19.53
CA MET A 512 6.04 -11.97 18.52
C MET A 512 6.92 -10.82 18.01
N GLU A 513 7.64 -10.13 18.90
CA GLU A 513 8.61 -9.09 18.52
C GLU A 513 9.73 -9.64 17.63
N THR A 514 10.23 -10.84 17.94
CA THR A 514 11.26 -11.52 17.14
C THR A 514 10.74 -11.85 15.73
N ASP A 515 9.53 -12.41 15.65
CA ASP A 515 8.87 -12.77 14.39
C ASP A 515 8.59 -11.54 13.52
N LEU A 516 8.08 -10.46 14.13
CA LEU A 516 7.84 -9.18 13.47
C LEU A 516 9.13 -8.57 12.93
N ARG A 517 10.21 -8.60 13.71
CA ARG A 517 11.52 -8.09 13.29
C ARG A 517 12.05 -8.86 12.09
N GLN A 518 11.93 -10.18 12.06
CA GLN A 518 12.33 -11.01 10.90
C GLN A 518 11.51 -10.65 9.64
N ALA A 519 10.25 -10.25 9.80
CA ALA A 519 9.40 -9.75 8.72
C ALA A 519 9.60 -8.24 8.39
N GLY A 520 10.64 -7.62 8.94
CA GLY A 520 10.98 -6.22 8.72
C GLY A 520 10.06 -5.21 9.41
N VAL A 521 9.30 -5.64 10.41
CA VAL A 521 8.50 -4.76 11.28
C VAL A 521 9.30 -4.50 12.56
N HIS A 522 9.82 -3.29 12.71
CA HIS A 522 10.71 -2.95 13.80
C HIS A 522 9.94 -2.32 14.96
N ILE A 523 9.81 -3.06 16.06
CA ILE A 523 9.23 -2.60 17.31
C ILE A 523 10.09 -3.13 18.45
N ARG A 524 10.36 -2.30 19.48
CA ARG A 524 11.20 -2.69 20.62
C ARG A 524 10.42 -2.71 21.92
N GLY A 525 10.50 -3.82 22.64
CA GLY A 525 9.79 -4.03 23.91
C GLY A 525 8.30 -3.93 23.70
N LEU A 526 7.74 -4.82 22.88
CA LEU A 526 6.31 -4.89 22.58
C LEU A 526 5.49 -5.05 23.88
N ARG A 527 4.51 -4.18 24.09
CA ARG A 527 3.64 -4.15 25.29
C ARG A 527 2.18 -4.36 24.94
N GLU A 528 1.74 -3.87 23.79
CA GLU A 528 0.34 -3.90 23.40
C GLU A 528 0.18 -4.20 21.91
N VAL A 529 -0.93 -4.87 21.58
CA VAL A 529 -1.41 -5.10 20.22
C VAL A 529 -2.88 -4.69 20.19
N SER A 530 -3.19 -3.58 19.52
CA SER A 530 -4.56 -3.07 19.42
C SER A 530 -5.07 -3.14 17.98
N VAL A 531 -6.37 -3.39 17.84
CA VAL A 531 -7.03 -3.49 16.52
C VAL A 531 -7.49 -2.11 16.11
N VAL A 532 -6.94 -1.60 15.00
CA VAL A 532 -7.31 -0.28 14.46
C VAL A 532 -8.53 -0.38 13.55
N ARG A 533 -8.58 -1.42 12.71
CA ARG A 533 -9.67 -1.57 11.73
C ARG A 533 -10.03 -3.02 11.47
N ARG A 534 -11.33 -3.26 11.27
CA ARG A 534 -11.88 -4.54 10.79
C ARG A 534 -12.56 -4.37 9.43
N SER A 535 -12.55 -5.43 8.64
CA SER A 535 -13.37 -5.55 7.43
C SER A 535 -14.81 -5.95 7.77
N PRO A 536 -15.75 -5.89 6.81
CA PRO A 536 -17.10 -6.43 6.99
C PRO A 536 -17.14 -7.92 7.36
N SER A 537 -16.11 -8.70 7.00
CA SER A 537 -16.03 -10.12 7.40
C SER A 537 -15.68 -10.32 8.88
N GLY A 538 -15.33 -9.23 9.58
CA GLY A 538 -14.89 -9.21 10.97
C GLY A 538 -13.37 -9.40 11.15
N ARG A 539 -12.61 -9.53 10.05
CA ARG A 539 -11.15 -9.72 10.11
C ARG A 539 -10.42 -8.42 10.43
N MET A 540 -9.39 -8.48 11.26
CA MET A 540 -8.48 -7.37 11.49
C MET A 540 -7.73 -7.04 10.20
N THR A 541 -7.84 -5.80 9.71
CA THR A 541 -7.15 -5.33 8.49
C THR A 541 -5.98 -4.41 8.81
N GLU A 542 -5.99 -3.79 9.98
CA GLU A 542 -4.94 -2.90 10.48
C GLU A 542 -4.83 -3.04 12.00
N LEU A 543 -3.60 -3.17 12.49
CA LEU A 543 -3.26 -3.24 13.91
C LEU A 543 -2.25 -2.16 14.25
N GLU A 544 -2.29 -1.68 15.48
CA GLU A 544 -1.26 -0.82 16.07
C GLU A 544 -0.51 -1.60 17.15
N LEU A 545 0.80 -1.61 17.02
CA LEU A 545 1.72 -2.24 17.95
C LEU A 545 2.35 -1.16 18.82
N THR A 546 2.17 -1.24 20.13
CA THR A 546 2.78 -0.31 21.09
C THR A 546 3.98 -0.97 21.74
N GLY A 547 5.16 -0.39 21.50
CA GLY A 547 6.40 -0.76 22.14
C GLY A 547 6.77 0.17 23.29
N SER A 548 7.97 -0.01 23.81
CA SER A 548 8.51 0.79 24.91
C SER A 548 8.69 2.28 24.58
N ARG A 549 8.98 2.63 23.31
CA ARG A 549 9.30 4.00 22.87
C ARG A 549 8.62 4.42 21.56
N SER A 550 7.90 3.51 20.91
CA SER A 550 7.31 3.77 19.59
C SER A 550 6.00 3.02 19.41
N ARG A 551 5.20 3.50 18.47
CA ARG A 551 4.01 2.81 17.96
C ARG A 551 4.17 2.57 16.48
N VAL A 552 3.75 1.40 16.01
CA VAL A 552 3.85 1.02 14.59
C VAL A 552 2.52 0.46 14.13
N ARG A 553 1.99 1.01 13.04
CA ARG A 553 0.83 0.44 12.37
C ARG A 553 1.24 -0.60 11.34
N VAL A 554 0.53 -1.72 11.33
CA VAL A 554 0.83 -2.87 10.48
C VAL A 554 -0.45 -3.36 9.81
N ASN A 555 -0.35 -3.67 8.52
CA ASN A 555 -1.40 -4.38 7.80
C ASN A 555 -1.65 -5.75 8.44
N GLY A 556 -2.92 -6.13 8.61
CA GLY A 556 -3.29 -7.37 9.29
C GLY A 556 -2.70 -8.62 8.64
N ASN A 557 -2.72 -8.73 7.32
CA ASN A 557 -2.16 -9.90 6.63
C ASN A 557 -0.63 -9.98 6.81
N ARG A 558 0.07 -8.85 6.74
CA ARG A 558 1.51 -8.78 7.05
C ARG A 558 1.79 -9.23 8.49
N PHE A 559 1.00 -8.76 9.45
CA PHE A 559 1.11 -9.16 10.85
C PHE A 559 0.91 -10.68 11.02
N ARG A 560 -0.17 -11.24 10.46
CA ARG A 560 -0.45 -12.69 10.54
C ARG A 560 0.66 -13.54 9.93
N LEU A 561 1.18 -13.14 8.77
CA LEU A 561 2.25 -13.89 8.11
C LEU A 561 3.58 -13.77 8.87
N ALA A 562 3.86 -12.63 9.50
CA ALA A 562 5.02 -12.47 10.36
C ALA A 562 4.96 -13.42 11.57
N VAL A 563 3.84 -13.44 12.29
CA VAL A 563 3.59 -14.33 13.45
C VAL A 563 3.50 -15.81 13.05
N GLY A 564 3.21 -16.08 11.78
CA GLY A 564 3.06 -17.42 11.22
C GLY A 564 1.59 -17.82 11.06
N GLY A 565 1.19 -18.10 9.82
CA GLY A 565 -0.21 -18.38 9.46
C GLY A 565 -0.80 -19.68 10.02
N LYS A 566 0.03 -20.58 10.58
CA LYS A 566 -0.41 -21.77 11.33
C LYS A 566 -0.62 -21.47 12.81
N THR A 567 0.20 -20.59 13.38
CA THR A 567 0.10 -20.12 14.77
C THR A 567 -1.12 -19.22 14.92
N LEU A 568 -1.17 -18.14 14.13
CA LEU A 568 -2.33 -17.27 14.03
C LEU A 568 -3.20 -17.71 12.83
N LYS A 569 -4.08 -18.69 13.09
CA LYS A 569 -4.88 -19.37 12.06
C LYS A 569 -5.63 -18.40 11.15
N SER A 570 -6.23 -17.34 11.70
CA SER A 570 -6.89 -16.28 10.93
C SER A 570 -6.84 -14.93 11.65
N LEU A 571 -7.21 -13.85 10.93
CA LEU A 571 -7.41 -12.51 11.49
C LEU A 571 -8.86 -12.27 11.96
N LYS A 572 -9.73 -13.27 11.89
CA LYS A 572 -11.09 -13.23 12.43
C LYS A 572 -11.05 -13.65 13.90
N CYS A 573 -10.39 -12.81 14.69
CA CYS A 573 -10.15 -13.04 16.10
C CYS A 573 -10.25 -11.74 16.89
N ASN A 574 -10.21 -11.87 18.22
CA ASN A 574 -9.95 -10.80 19.17
C ASN A 574 -8.58 -11.06 19.82
N VAL A 575 -7.93 -10.00 20.27
CA VAL A 575 -6.66 -10.05 20.99
C VAL A 575 -6.82 -9.37 22.34
N THR A 576 -6.31 -10.01 23.39
CA THR A 576 -6.14 -9.42 24.73
C THR A 576 -4.71 -9.64 25.19
N ILE A 577 -4.18 -8.72 25.99
CA ILE A 577 -2.86 -8.86 26.60
C ILE A 577 -3.03 -9.32 28.04
N ASP A 578 -2.34 -10.39 28.41
CA ASP A 578 -2.27 -10.91 29.76
C ASP A 578 -0.79 -10.99 30.18
N GLY A 579 -0.37 -10.03 31.01
CA GLY A 579 1.03 -9.83 31.40
C GLY A 579 1.94 -9.66 30.17
N HIS A 580 2.77 -10.68 29.90
CA HIS A 580 3.72 -10.70 28.79
C HIS A 580 3.28 -11.56 27.60
N THR A 581 1.99 -11.90 27.53
CA THR A 581 1.42 -12.81 26.53
C THR A 581 0.23 -12.18 25.82
N ALA A 582 0.18 -12.29 24.50
CA ALA A 582 -1.00 -11.98 23.71
C ALA A 582 -1.88 -13.23 23.56
N CYS A 583 -3.13 -13.15 24.01
CA CYS A 583 -4.15 -14.18 23.84
C CYS A 583 -5.02 -13.82 22.63
N PHE A 584 -5.00 -14.66 21.59
CA PHE A 584 -5.89 -14.54 20.43
C PHE A 584 -6.98 -15.58 20.50
N ARG A 585 -8.24 -15.15 20.39
CA ARG A 585 -9.43 -16.02 20.34
C ARG A 585 -10.20 -15.73 19.06
N GLY A 586 -10.43 -16.75 18.23
CA GLY A 586 -11.05 -16.53 16.93
C GLY A 586 -11.62 -17.77 16.27
N THR A 587 -12.03 -17.61 15.02
CA THR A 587 -12.56 -18.67 14.16
C THR A 587 -11.92 -18.60 12.78
N GLY A 588 -12.12 -19.62 11.94
CA GLY A 588 -11.56 -19.67 10.60
C GLY A 588 -10.07 -20.01 10.58
N PHE A 589 -9.59 -20.37 9.39
CA PHE A 589 -8.20 -20.69 9.12
C PHE A 589 -7.86 -20.31 7.67
N GLY A 590 -6.95 -19.35 7.53
CA GLY A 590 -6.46 -18.85 6.24
C GLY A 590 -6.76 -17.38 6.03
N HIS A 591 -6.50 -16.89 4.82
CA HIS A 591 -6.71 -15.49 4.48
C HIS A 591 -8.20 -15.14 4.29
N GLY A 592 -9.07 -16.12 4.04
CA GLY A 592 -10.51 -15.94 3.97
C GLY A 592 -11.07 -15.59 2.58
N VAL A 593 -10.21 -15.40 1.58
CA VAL A 593 -10.62 -14.93 0.24
C VAL A 593 -10.93 -16.12 -0.67
N GLY A 594 -11.93 -15.97 -1.53
CA GLY A 594 -12.37 -17.01 -2.48
C GLY A 594 -12.94 -18.24 -1.77
N MET A 595 -12.60 -19.44 -2.24
CA MET A 595 -13.26 -20.67 -1.79
C MET A 595 -12.83 -21.13 -0.39
N SER A 596 -13.80 -21.36 0.50
CA SER A 596 -13.58 -22.10 1.76
C SER A 596 -13.61 -23.61 1.48
N GLN A 597 -12.56 -24.32 1.88
CA GLN A 597 -12.46 -25.77 1.70
C GLN A 597 -13.51 -26.50 2.55
N TRP A 598 -13.67 -26.13 3.83
CA TRP A 598 -14.70 -26.71 4.69
C TRP A 598 -16.12 -26.37 4.24
N GLY A 599 -16.36 -25.14 3.77
CA GLY A 599 -17.65 -24.79 3.20
C GLY A 599 -17.93 -25.55 1.89
N ALA A 600 -16.93 -25.77 1.02
CA ALA A 600 -17.06 -26.59 -0.18
C ALA A 600 -17.37 -28.07 0.16
N LYS A 601 -16.74 -28.63 1.19
CA LYS A 601 -17.09 -29.97 1.71
C LYS A 601 -18.56 -30.04 2.10
N HIS A 602 -19.02 -29.10 2.91
CA HIS A 602 -20.40 -29.09 3.38
C HIS A 602 -21.40 -28.96 2.24
N LEU A 603 -21.16 -28.06 1.28
CA LEU A 603 -22.01 -27.95 0.09
C LEU A 603 -22.05 -29.27 -0.68
N ALA A 604 -20.91 -29.93 -0.88
CA ALA A 604 -20.86 -31.22 -1.55
C ALA A 604 -21.62 -32.33 -0.77
N GLU A 605 -21.58 -32.34 0.56
CA GLU A 605 -22.35 -33.27 1.41
C GLU A 605 -23.86 -33.03 1.29
N ASN A 606 -24.28 -31.80 0.94
CA ASN A 606 -25.67 -31.43 0.72
C ASN A 606 -26.06 -31.46 -0.77
N GLY A 607 -25.35 -32.25 -1.58
CA GLY A 607 -25.73 -32.53 -2.97
C GLY A 607 -25.33 -31.47 -4.00
N HIS A 608 -24.63 -30.40 -3.61
CA HIS A 608 -24.14 -29.42 -4.57
C HIS A 608 -23.01 -29.98 -5.44
N THR A 609 -23.09 -29.70 -6.73
CA THR A 609 -22.04 -30.10 -7.68
C THR A 609 -20.80 -29.21 -7.52
N TYR A 610 -19.70 -29.60 -8.15
CA TYR A 610 -18.47 -28.81 -8.12
C TYR A 610 -18.62 -27.45 -8.81
N THR A 611 -19.49 -27.36 -9.83
CA THR A 611 -19.78 -26.10 -10.52
C THR A 611 -20.58 -25.17 -9.61
N ASP A 612 -21.57 -25.70 -8.88
CA ASP A 612 -22.36 -24.93 -7.90
C ASP A 612 -21.46 -24.36 -6.81
N ILE A 613 -20.56 -25.19 -6.27
CA ILE A 613 -19.57 -24.78 -5.27
C ILE A 613 -18.71 -23.64 -5.80
N LEU A 614 -18.16 -23.76 -7.00
CA LEU A 614 -17.30 -22.72 -7.57
C LEU A 614 -18.06 -21.40 -7.81
N HIS A 615 -19.27 -21.45 -8.38
CA HIS A 615 -20.11 -20.26 -8.53
C HIS A 615 -20.52 -19.66 -7.17
N ALA A 616 -20.68 -20.50 -6.15
CA ALA A 616 -20.94 -20.09 -4.80
C ALA A 616 -19.73 -19.43 -4.11
N TYR A 617 -18.51 -19.45 -4.66
CA TYR A 617 -17.36 -18.72 -4.09
C TYR A 617 -16.74 -17.67 -5.01
N TYR A 618 -16.92 -17.82 -6.32
CA TYR A 618 -16.36 -16.93 -7.34
C TYR A 618 -17.50 -16.38 -8.22
N PRO A 619 -18.17 -15.29 -7.80
CA PRO A 619 -19.30 -14.75 -8.54
C PRO A 619 -18.87 -14.28 -9.94
N GLY A 620 -19.70 -14.57 -10.94
CA GLY A 620 -19.51 -14.14 -12.33
C GLY A 620 -18.47 -14.90 -13.14
N VAL A 621 -17.78 -15.89 -12.56
CA VAL A 621 -16.84 -16.72 -13.34
C VAL A 621 -17.57 -17.71 -14.24
N ARG A 622 -16.93 -18.10 -15.34
CA ARG A 622 -17.35 -19.17 -16.24
C ARG A 622 -16.33 -20.29 -16.21
N ILE A 623 -16.79 -21.53 -16.12
CA ILE A 623 -15.93 -22.71 -16.22
C ILE A 623 -15.77 -23.07 -17.69
N ARG A 624 -14.53 -23.20 -18.14
CA ARG A 624 -14.19 -23.51 -19.54
C ARG A 624 -13.17 -24.64 -19.58
N THR A 625 -13.28 -25.51 -20.57
CA THR A 625 -12.24 -26.49 -20.91
C THR A 625 -11.28 -25.88 -21.92
N TYR A 626 -9.99 -26.18 -21.80
CA TYR A 626 -8.95 -25.67 -22.68
C TYR A 626 -8.10 -26.75 -23.35
#